data_AF-A0A9Q3FR58-F1
#
_entry.id   AF-A0A9Q3FR58-F1
#
_cell.length_a   1.000
_cell.length_b   1.000
_cell.length_c   1.000
_cell.angle_alpha   90.00
_cell.angle_beta   90.00
_cell.angle_gamma   90.00
#
_symmetry.space_group_name_H-M   'P 1'
#
loop_
_entity.id
_entity.type
_entity.pdbx_description
1 polymer ?
#
loop_
_entity_poly.entity_id
_entity_poly.type
_entity_poly.pdbx_seq_one_letter_code
_entity_poly.pdbx_strand_id
1 'polypeptide(L)'
;MDKNCHILCQLLMKDCKDPTLSSKMDEIWKKAYDEGIFHPLDGILYHKTKHTCVMTSTDGTLINTILHECHDSVAAGHPSEDRTLERVKTCSWWPNWKKDVSEYYQTCERCKKANRATGKKFGMIIQIKEPKSPWIGLSLSTAYHPQADGLAERMIQNLEDMIRRFCAYGLEFRDSDGFTHDSCTFIPALELAEKPSIHSSTRKTLQMLEKRLDSKPSL
;
A
#
# COMPACT_ATOMS: atom_id res chain seq x y z
N MET A 1 -3.81 14.29 -39.26
CA MET A 1 -2.42 14.69 -38.99
C MET A 1 -2.49 15.95 -38.14
N ASP A 2 -1.83 15.98 -36.99
CA ASP A 2 -1.90 17.10 -36.06
C ASP A 2 -1.37 18.42 -36.67
N LYS A 3 -1.96 19.55 -36.25
CA LYS A 3 -1.61 20.88 -36.75
C LYS A 3 -0.13 21.19 -36.52
N ASN A 4 0.41 20.86 -35.35
CA ASN A 4 1.80 21.15 -35.01
C ASN A 4 2.77 20.29 -35.82
N CYS A 5 2.46 19.01 -36.02
CA CYS A 5 3.25 18.15 -36.92
C CYS A 5 3.29 18.70 -38.35
N HIS A 6 2.16 19.19 -38.87
CA HIS A 6 2.12 19.78 -40.20
C HIS A 6 2.98 21.05 -40.29
N ILE A 7 2.89 21.94 -39.31
CA ILE A 7 3.72 23.15 -39.23
C ILE A 7 5.21 22.79 -39.15
N LEU A 8 5.57 21.81 -38.33
CA LEU A 8 6.95 21.33 -38.19
C LEU A 8 7.50 20.73 -39.48
N CYS A 9 6.71 19.92 -40.19
CA CYS A 9 7.11 19.40 -41.48
C CYS A 9 7.31 20.53 -42.50
N GLN A 10 6.45 21.54 -42.51
CA GLN A 10 6.62 22.70 -43.39
C GLN A 10 7.90 23.49 -43.07
N LEU A 11 8.17 23.77 -41.79
CA LEU A 11 9.34 24.52 -41.36
C LEU A 11 10.65 23.76 -41.63
N LEU A 12 10.69 22.47 -41.29
CA LEU A 12 11.90 21.66 -41.34
C LEU A 12 12.19 21.10 -42.74
N MET A 13 11.18 20.80 -43.56
CA MET A 13 11.41 20.26 -44.92
C MET A 13 11.67 21.33 -45.98
N LYS A 14 11.21 22.57 -45.75
CA LYS A 14 11.44 23.70 -46.67
C LYS A 14 12.68 24.53 -46.31
N ASP A 15 13.45 24.12 -45.29
CA ASP A 15 14.56 24.89 -44.70
C ASP A 15 14.22 26.36 -44.42
N CYS A 16 12.94 26.66 -44.16
CA CYS A 16 12.45 28.02 -43.98
C CYS A 16 12.21 28.29 -42.49
N LYS A 17 13.02 29.17 -41.88
CA LYS A 17 12.80 29.65 -40.51
C LYS A 17 11.74 30.78 -40.51
N ASP A 18 10.51 30.45 -40.85
CA ASP A 18 9.39 31.41 -40.83
C ASP A 18 8.91 31.66 -39.37
N PRO A 19 9.12 32.86 -38.80
CA PRO A 19 8.73 33.17 -37.42
C PRO A 19 7.21 33.18 -37.21
N THR A 20 6.44 33.39 -38.28
CA THR A 20 4.97 33.47 -38.22
C THR A 20 4.33 32.09 -38.01
N LEU A 21 4.94 31.05 -38.57
CA LEU A 21 4.50 29.66 -38.44
C LEU A 21 4.85 29.08 -37.07
N SER A 22 6.06 29.34 -36.55
CA SER A 22 6.47 28.94 -35.20
C SER A 22 5.54 29.54 -34.12
N SER A 23 5.05 30.76 -34.33
CA SER A 23 4.13 31.42 -33.40
C SER A 23 2.72 30.80 -33.34
N LYS A 24 2.36 29.92 -34.28
CA LYS A 24 1.06 29.23 -34.32
C LYS A 24 1.08 27.87 -33.62
N MET A 25 2.25 27.40 -33.19
CA MET A 25 2.42 26.12 -32.50
C MET A 25 2.13 26.24 -31.02
N ASP A 26 1.71 25.14 -30.40
CA ASP A 26 1.55 25.10 -28.95
C ASP A 26 2.92 25.17 -28.26
N GLU A 27 2.94 25.67 -27.02
CA GLU A 27 4.16 26.00 -26.28
C GLU A 27 5.14 24.82 -26.16
N ILE A 28 4.64 23.61 -25.88
CA ILE A 28 5.46 22.40 -25.73
C ILE A 28 6.19 22.08 -27.04
N TRP A 29 5.49 22.18 -28.16
CA TRP A 29 6.06 21.91 -29.49
C TRP A 29 7.05 22.99 -29.89
N LYS A 30 6.74 24.26 -29.60
CA LYS A 30 7.61 25.40 -29.91
C LYS A 30 8.93 25.31 -29.14
N LYS A 31 8.87 25.03 -27.84
CA LYS A 31 10.07 24.85 -27.02
C LYS A 31 10.97 23.75 -27.56
N ALA A 32 10.38 22.60 -27.90
CA ALA A 32 11.09 21.48 -28.49
C ALA A 32 11.72 21.84 -29.85
N TYR A 33 10.98 22.57 -30.70
CA TYR A 33 11.50 23.06 -31.97
C TYR A 33 12.69 24.02 -31.81
N ASP A 34 12.58 24.98 -30.89
CA ASP A 34 13.63 25.96 -30.62
C ASP A 34 14.91 25.30 -30.07
N GLU A 35 14.77 24.19 -29.34
CA GLU A 35 15.89 23.33 -28.90
C GLU A 35 16.50 22.48 -30.03
N GLY A 36 15.89 22.48 -31.23
CA GLY A 36 16.40 21.76 -32.40
C GLY A 36 16.26 20.24 -32.31
N ILE A 37 15.31 19.74 -31.52
CA ILE A 37 15.21 18.29 -31.24
C ILE A 37 14.42 17.51 -32.29
N PHE A 38 13.71 18.20 -33.20
CA PHE A 38 12.92 17.56 -34.25
C PHE A 38 13.69 17.39 -35.57
N HIS A 39 13.59 16.20 -36.15
CA HIS A 39 14.27 15.83 -37.39
C HIS A 39 13.28 15.13 -38.33
N PRO A 40 12.98 15.67 -39.52
CA PRO A 40 12.15 14.98 -40.50
C PRO A 40 12.97 13.92 -41.25
N LEU A 41 12.40 12.74 -41.46
CA LEU A 41 12.98 11.68 -42.30
C LEU A 41 11.83 10.89 -42.94
N ASP A 42 11.84 10.77 -44.27
CA ASP A 42 10.84 10.00 -45.05
C ASP A 42 9.37 10.35 -44.75
N GLY A 43 9.10 11.63 -44.46
CA GLY A 43 7.76 12.11 -44.11
C GLY A 43 7.33 11.79 -42.67
N ILE A 44 8.22 11.22 -41.86
CA ILE A 44 8.03 10.96 -40.43
C ILE A 44 8.85 11.95 -39.62
N LEU A 45 8.28 12.48 -38.55
CA LEU A 45 8.96 13.39 -37.64
C LEU A 45 9.59 12.62 -36.49
N TYR A 46 10.90 12.71 -36.33
CA TYR A 46 11.63 12.11 -35.22
C TYR A 46 11.95 13.15 -34.15
N HIS A 47 11.89 12.72 -32.90
CA HIS A 47 12.30 13.47 -31.72
C HIS A 47 13.62 12.89 -31.21
N LYS A 48 14.68 13.69 -31.29
CA LYS A 48 16.05 13.31 -30.94
C LYS A 48 16.44 13.93 -29.59
N THR A 49 16.86 13.08 -28.67
CA THR A 49 17.55 13.48 -27.44
C THR A 49 19.03 13.11 -27.52
N LYS A 50 19.78 13.38 -26.44
CA LYS A 50 21.20 12.99 -26.34
C LYS A 50 21.42 11.47 -26.52
N HIS A 51 20.45 10.64 -26.14
CA HIS A 51 20.61 9.18 -26.07
C HIS A 51 19.57 8.39 -26.86
N THR A 52 18.50 9.03 -27.34
CA THR A 52 17.41 8.35 -28.05
C THR A 52 16.99 9.14 -29.27
N CYS A 53 16.51 8.44 -30.30
CA CYS A 53 15.84 9.02 -31.46
C CYS A 53 14.56 8.21 -31.66
N VAL A 54 13.41 8.84 -31.45
CA VAL A 54 12.11 8.15 -31.43
C VAL A 54 11.12 8.84 -32.33
N MET A 55 10.13 8.12 -32.84
CA MET A 55 9.11 8.72 -33.70
C MET A 55 8.18 9.63 -32.90
N THR A 56 7.74 10.72 -33.51
CA THR A 56 6.76 11.63 -32.93
C THR A 56 5.36 11.14 -33.27
N SER A 57 4.56 10.83 -32.25
CA SER A 57 3.19 10.35 -32.43
C SER A 57 2.19 11.43 -32.02
N THR A 58 1.15 11.62 -32.82
CA THR A 58 0.04 12.53 -32.48
C THR A 58 -1.33 11.90 -32.65
N ASP A 59 -1.37 10.72 -33.24
CA ASP A 59 -2.58 9.92 -33.36
C ASP A 59 -2.87 9.22 -32.04
N GLY A 60 -4.02 9.51 -31.45
CA GLY A 60 -4.46 8.88 -30.21
C GLY A 60 -4.58 7.37 -30.30
N THR A 61 -4.90 6.83 -31.49
CA THR A 61 -4.98 5.37 -31.69
C THR A 61 -3.60 4.72 -31.62
N LEU A 62 -2.60 5.33 -32.26
CA LEU A 62 -1.21 4.92 -32.21
C LEU A 62 -0.65 5.05 -30.78
N ILE A 63 -0.91 6.17 -30.11
CA ILE A 63 -0.49 6.39 -28.71
C ILE A 63 -1.05 5.29 -27.80
N ASN A 64 -2.34 4.96 -27.92
CA ASN A 64 -2.95 3.89 -27.14
C ASN A 64 -2.30 2.52 -27.44
N THR A 65 -2.01 2.25 -28.71
CA THR A 65 -1.31 1.03 -29.12
C THR A 65 0.09 0.94 -28.49
N ILE A 66 0.85 2.03 -28.46
CA ILE A 66 2.16 2.08 -27.81
C ILE A 66 2.05 1.84 -26.31
N LEU A 67 1.06 2.46 -25.64
CA LEU A 67 0.81 2.26 -24.21
C LEU A 67 0.46 0.80 -23.92
N HIS A 68 -0.41 0.20 -24.72
CA HIS A 68 -0.76 -1.22 -24.64
C HIS A 68 0.48 -2.11 -24.81
N GLU A 69 1.29 -1.88 -25.84
CA GLU A 69 2.48 -2.69 -26.08
C GLU A 69 3.52 -2.56 -24.97
N CYS A 70 3.64 -1.39 -24.37
CA CYS A 70 4.61 -1.14 -23.29
C CYS A 70 4.16 -1.69 -21.93
N HIS A 71 2.85 -1.79 -21.68
CA HIS A 71 2.27 -2.14 -20.38
C HIS A 71 1.46 -3.43 -20.39
N ASP A 72 0.44 -3.50 -21.25
CA ASP A 72 -0.62 -4.52 -21.20
C ASP A 72 -0.30 -5.80 -21.98
N SER A 73 0.59 -5.70 -22.98
CA SER A 73 0.95 -6.84 -23.82
C SER A 73 1.48 -8.00 -22.99
N VAL A 74 1.23 -9.22 -23.48
CA VAL A 74 1.69 -10.45 -22.82
C VAL A 74 3.22 -10.44 -22.65
N ALA A 75 3.93 -9.88 -23.64
CA ALA A 75 5.38 -9.70 -23.58
C ALA A 75 5.82 -8.61 -22.60
N ALA A 76 5.01 -7.56 -22.40
CA ALA A 76 5.34 -6.48 -21.48
C ALA A 76 5.28 -6.90 -20.02
N GLY A 77 4.28 -7.70 -19.65
CA GLY A 77 4.14 -8.29 -18.32
C GLY A 77 3.72 -7.32 -17.22
N HIS A 78 2.91 -6.29 -17.52
CA HIS A 78 2.35 -5.36 -16.53
C HIS A 78 3.43 -4.74 -15.61
N PRO A 79 4.48 -4.12 -16.18
CA PRO A 79 5.58 -3.58 -15.39
C PRO A 79 5.14 -2.40 -14.52
N SER A 80 5.97 -2.06 -13.52
CA SER A 80 5.75 -0.86 -12.70
C SER A 80 5.67 0.42 -13.54
N GLU A 81 5.08 1.47 -12.98
CA GLU A 81 4.96 2.78 -13.65
C GLU A 81 6.31 3.29 -14.15
N ASP A 82 7.35 3.28 -13.32
CA ASP A 82 8.71 3.70 -13.69
C ASP A 82 9.27 2.92 -14.89
N ARG A 83 9.04 1.59 -14.91
CA ARG A 83 9.49 0.73 -16.02
C ARG A 83 8.67 0.97 -17.29
N THR A 84 7.39 1.28 -17.15
CA THR A 84 6.52 1.63 -18.27
C THR A 84 6.98 2.95 -18.90
N LEU A 85 7.31 3.96 -18.08
CA LEU A 85 7.86 5.23 -18.52
C LEU A 85 9.16 5.05 -19.32
N GLU A 86 10.10 4.24 -18.81
CA GLU A 86 11.37 4.01 -19.50
C GLU A 86 11.20 3.25 -20.83
N ARG A 87 10.19 2.36 -20.95
CA ARG A 87 9.86 1.74 -22.24
C ARG A 87 9.31 2.74 -23.24
N VAL A 88 8.28 3.49 -22.86
CA VAL A 88 7.64 4.47 -23.74
C VAL A 88 8.64 5.51 -24.27
N LYS A 89 9.54 5.98 -23.41
CA LYS A 89 10.65 6.89 -23.75
C LYS A 89 11.55 6.40 -24.88
N THR A 90 11.64 5.08 -25.08
CA THR A 90 12.43 4.45 -26.15
C THR A 90 11.63 4.15 -27.42
N CYS A 91 10.30 4.25 -27.37
CA CYS A 91 9.42 3.94 -28.50
C CYS A 91 9.03 5.20 -29.28
N SER A 92 8.45 6.19 -28.60
CA SER A 92 7.90 7.38 -29.25
C SER A 92 7.80 8.57 -28.31
N TRP A 93 7.64 9.75 -28.89
CA TRP A 93 7.45 11.00 -28.16
C TRP A 93 6.14 11.67 -28.58
N TRP A 94 5.46 12.27 -27.60
CA TRP A 94 4.31 13.15 -27.81
C TRP A 94 4.18 14.14 -26.64
N PRO A 95 3.43 15.24 -26.79
CA PRO A 95 3.21 16.19 -25.70
C PRO A 95 2.58 15.50 -24.50
N ASN A 96 3.11 15.76 -23.30
CA ASN A 96 2.62 15.19 -22.04
C ASN A 96 2.64 13.66 -21.93
N TRP A 97 3.44 12.95 -22.74
CA TRP A 97 3.50 11.48 -22.72
C TRP A 97 3.69 10.85 -21.34
N LYS A 98 4.46 11.48 -20.46
CA LYS A 98 4.66 11.01 -19.08
C LYS A 98 3.36 10.99 -18.27
N LYS A 99 2.54 12.04 -18.44
CA LYS A 99 1.25 12.17 -17.78
C LYS A 99 0.29 11.11 -18.30
N ASP A 100 0.25 10.91 -19.62
CA ASP A 100 -0.61 9.90 -20.24
C ASP A 100 -0.24 8.48 -19.81
N VAL A 101 1.07 8.18 -19.67
CA VAL A 101 1.54 6.91 -19.11
C VAL A 101 1.05 6.72 -17.68
N SER A 102 1.14 7.76 -16.85
CA SER A 102 0.68 7.71 -15.46
C SER A 102 -0.84 7.48 -15.40
N GLU A 103 -1.62 8.24 -16.17
CA GLU A 103 -3.07 8.07 -16.24
C GLU A 103 -3.44 6.66 -16.73
N TYR A 104 -2.80 6.16 -17.78
CA TYR A 104 -3.00 4.81 -18.29
C TYR A 104 -2.68 3.74 -17.25
N TYR A 105 -1.54 3.85 -16.56
CA TYR A 105 -1.14 2.94 -15.49
C TYR A 105 -2.18 2.93 -14.35
N GLN A 106 -2.70 4.11 -14.00
CA GLN A 106 -3.78 4.26 -13.01
C GLN A 106 -5.14 3.74 -13.51
N THR A 107 -5.28 3.29 -14.76
CA THR A 107 -6.49 2.56 -15.21
C THR A 107 -6.32 1.05 -15.15
N CYS A 108 -5.10 0.53 -14.97
CA CYS A 108 -4.84 -0.91 -15.00
C CYS A 108 -5.32 -1.61 -13.72
N GLU A 109 -6.39 -2.41 -13.86
CA GLU A 109 -6.97 -3.19 -12.76
C GLU A 109 -6.02 -4.25 -12.18
N ARG A 110 -5.17 -4.85 -13.02
CA ARG A 110 -4.19 -5.85 -12.58
C ARG A 110 -3.15 -5.23 -11.65
N CYS A 111 -2.58 -4.11 -12.07
CA CYS A 111 -1.61 -3.35 -11.29
C CYS A 111 -2.22 -2.79 -9.99
N LYS A 112 -3.44 -2.25 -10.03
CA LYS A 112 -4.15 -1.78 -8.83
C LYS A 112 -4.37 -2.87 -7.78
N LYS A 113 -4.74 -4.07 -8.22
CA LYS A 113 -5.01 -5.20 -7.31
C LYS A 113 -3.71 -5.76 -6.72
N ALA A 114 -2.66 -5.84 -7.53
CA ALA A 114 -1.35 -6.32 -7.09
C ALA A 114 -0.65 -5.32 -6.15
N ASN A 115 -0.66 -4.02 -6.49
CA ASN A 115 -0.05 -2.95 -5.72
C ASN A 115 -1.03 -2.36 -4.71
N ARG A 116 -1.57 -3.20 -3.81
CA ARG A 116 -2.25 -2.69 -2.63
C ARG A 116 -1.26 -1.84 -1.85
N ALA A 117 -1.57 -0.56 -1.67
CA ALA A 117 -0.82 0.30 -0.79
C ALA A 117 -0.62 -0.43 0.55
N THR A 118 0.63 -0.71 0.90
CA THR A 118 0.99 -1.14 2.26
C THR A 118 0.34 -0.13 3.19
N GLY A 119 -0.58 -0.61 4.04
CA GLY A 119 -1.61 0.20 4.66
C GLY A 119 -1.11 1.50 5.30
N LYS A 120 -2.04 2.46 5.51
CA LYS A 120 -1.77 3.66 6.33
C LYS A 120 -0.99 3.23 7.57
N LYS A 121 0.09 3.95 7.90
CA LYS A 121 0.87 3.73 9.13
C LYS A 121 -0.12 3.47 10.26
N PHE A 122 0.03 2.35 10.97
CA PHE A 122 -0.79 2.04 12.13
C PHE A 122 -0.88 3.30 12.99
N GLY A 123 -2.10 3.83 13.15
CA GLY A 123 -2.32 5.00 14.00
C GLY A 123 -1.91 4.69 15.43
N MET A 124 -1.86 5.71 16.29
CA MET A 124 -1.69 5.46 17.72
C MET A 124 -2.80 4.52 18.20
N ILE A 125 -2.40 3.43 18.86
CA ILE A 125 -3.33 2.49 19.48
C ILE A 125 -4.24 3.28 20.43
N ILE A 126 -5.54 3.20 20.19
CA ILE A 126 -6.54 3.86 21.05
C ILE A 126 -6.40 3.26 22.45
N GLN A 127 -6.19 4.12 23.45
CA GLN A 127 -6.20 3.71 24.85
C GLN A 127 -7.64 3.38 25.25
N ILE A 128 -7.90 2.12 25.62
CA ILE A 128 -9.18 1.70 26.19
C ILE A 128 -9.30 2.38 27.56
N LYS A 129 -10.36 3.18 27.77
CA LYS A 129 -10.64 3.79 29.08
C LYS A 129 -11.03 2.69 30.06
N GLU A 130 -10.46 2.72 31.25
CA GLU A 130 -10.81 1.77 32.31
C GLU A 130 -12.31 1.82 32.62
N PRO A 131 -13.00 0.66 32.69
CA PRO A 131 -14.43 0.63 33.01
C PRO A 131 -14.65 1.10 34.46
N LYS A 132 -15.73 1.86 34.67
CA LYS A 132 -16.06 2.42 35.99
C LYS A 132 -16.67 1.39 36.95
N SER A 133 -17.25 0.32 36.42
CA SER A 133 -17.91 -0.75 37.14
C SER A 133 -17.91 -2.04 36.31
N PRO A 134 -18.04 -3.22 36.94
CA PRO A 134 -18.05 -4.50 36.25
C PRO A 134 -19.24 -4.61 35.27
N TRP A 135 -19.07 -5.33 34.17
CA TRP A 135 -20.13 -5.74 33.23
C TRP A 135 -20.84 -4.64 32.41
N ILE A 136 -20.41 -3.37 32.48
CA ILE A 136 -21.09 -2.25 31.77
C ILE A 136 -20.59 -2.04 30.33
N GLY A 137 -19.43 -2.57 29.96
CA GLY A 137 -18.82 -2.34 28.64
C GLY A 137 -18.51 -3.62 27.88
N LEU A 138 -19.28 -3.91 26.84
CA LEU A 138 -18.94 -4.88 25.79
C LEU A 138 -18.49 -4.08 24.56
N SER A 139 -17.20 -4.14 24.24
CA SER A 139 -16.65 -3.54 23.02
C SER A 139 -16.38 -4.66 22.03
N LEU A 140 -17.06 -4.65 20.88
CA LEU A 140 -16.79 -5.57 19.79
C LEU A 140 -15.61 -5.05 18.96
N SER A 141 -14.64 -5.91 18.67
CA SER A 141 -13.55 -5.58 17.75
C SER A 141 -14.01 -5.56 16.29
N THR A 142 -13.26 -4.86 15.45
CA THR A 142 -13.46 -4.93 14.00
C THR A 142 -12.88 -6.25 13.47
N ALA A 143 -13.51 -6.82 12.44
CA ALA A 143 -13.06 -8.08 11.85
C ALA A 143 -11.57 -8.02 11.46
N TYR A 144 -10.82 -9.08 11.77
CA TYR A 144 -9.39 -9.23 11.49
C TYR A 144 -8.46 -8.18 12.13
N HIS A 145 -8.84 -7.59 13.27
CA HIS A 145 -8.00 -6.65 14.04
C HIS A 145 -7.74 -7.14 15.48
N PRO A 146 -6.87 -8.15 15.69
CA PRO A 146 -6.56 -8.72 17.01
C PRO A 146 -6.08 -7.68 18.03
N GLN A 147 -5.41 -6.62 17.55
CA GLN A 147 -4.91 -5.53 18.38
C GLN A 147 -6.02 -4.76 19.12
N ALA A 148 -7.27 -4.81 18.62
CA ALA A 148 -8.42 -4.21 19.30
C ALA A 148 -8.81 -4.97 20.59
N ASP A 149 -8.46 -6.26 20.68
CA ASP A 149 -8.72 -7.15 21.82
C ASP A 149 -7.47 -7.43 22.65
N GLY A 150 -6.41 -6.61 22.50
CA GLY A 150 -5.09 -6.87 23.07
C GLY A 150 -5.02 -7.07 24.59
N LEU A 151 -6.01 -6.59 25.35
CA LEU A 151 -6.14 -6.89 26.79
C LEU A 151 -6.54 -8.35 27.03
N ALA A 152 -7.54 -8.85 26.30
CA ALA A 152 -7.96 -10.25 26.37
C ALA A 152 -6.86 -11.16 25.82
N GLU A 153 -6.23 -10.81 24.70
CA GLU A 153 -5.14 -11.59 24.11
C GLU A 153 -3.94 -11.73 25.06
N ARG A 154 -3.55 -10.65 25.75
CA ARG A 154 -2.46 -10.71 26.75
C ARG A 154 -2.83 -11.57 27.96
N MET A 155 -4.09 -11.53 28.39
CA MET A 155 -4.57 -12.39 29.47
C MET A 155 -4.55 -13.86 29.04
N ILE A 156 -4.99 -14.16 27.82
CA ILE A 156 -4.95 -15.51 27.25
C ILE A 156 -3.51 -16.03 27.21
N GLN A 157 -2.54 -15.22 26.75
CA GLN A 157 -1.12 -15.60 26.75
C GLN A 157 -0.57 -15.90 28.15
N ASN A 158 -0.90 -15.08 29.15
CA ASN A 158 -0.47 -15.32 30.52
C ASN A 158 -1.05 -16.64 31.07
N LEU A 159 -2.33 -16.90 30.82
CA LEU A 159 -3.00 -18.13 31.23
C LEU A 159 -2.39 -19.36 30.54
N GLU A 160 -2.12 -19.28 29.22
CA GLU A 160 -1.42 -20.33 28.49
C GLU A 160 -0.03 -20.60 29.08
N ASP A 161 0.74 -19.57 29.39
CA ASP A 161 2.07 -19.71 29.99
C ASP A 161 2.01 -20.35 31.38
N MET A 162 1.01 -20.01 32.19
CA MET A 162 0.79 -20.67 33.48
C MET A 162 0.42 -22.14 33.30
N ILE A 163 -0.53 -22.47 32.43
CA ILE A 163 -0.92 -23.85 32.12
C ILE A 163 0.30 -24.65 31.66
N ARG A 164 1.12 -24.11 30.74
CA ARG A 164 2.33 -24.77 30.26
C ARG A 164 3.31 -25.09 31.38
N ARG A 165 3.49 -24.17 32.35
CA ARG A 165 4.35 -24.41 33.52
C ARG A 165 3.76 -25.47 34.46
N PHE A 166 2.45 -25.45 34.68
CA PHE A 166 1.78 -26.47 35.50
C PHE A 166 1.82 -27.85 34.85
N CYS A 167 1.57 -27.98 33.55
CA CYS A 167 1.69 -29.25 32.83
C CYS A 167 3.14 -29.78 32.81
N ALA A 168 4.14 -28.89 32.80
CA ALA A 168 5.56 -29.30 32.80
C ALA A 168 6.07 -29.71 34.20
N TYR A 169 5.60 -29.07 35.27
CA TYR A 169 6.18 -29.17 36.63
C TYR A 169 5.19 -29.57 37.75
N GLY A 170 3.90 -29.77 37.43
CA GLY A 170 2.82 -30.00 38.39
C GLY A 170 2.85 -31.36 39.08
N LEU A 171 2.37 -31.36 40.32
CA LEU A 171 2.35 -32.47 41.29
C LEU A 171 1.40 -33.60 40.83
N GLU A 172 2.00 -34.77 40.58
CA GLU A 172 1.38 -36.10 40.67
C GLU A 172 0.10 -36.37 39.85
N PHE A 173 0.12 -36.22 38.54
CA PHE A 173 -0.73 -37.06 37.66
C PHE A 173 -0.16 -37.06 36.24
N ARG A 174 0.85 -37.89 35.98
CA ARG A 174 1.41 -38.10 34.63
C ARG A 174 0.80 -39.38 34.06
N ASP A 175 0.25 -39.31 32.85
CA ASP A 175 -0.11 -40.51 32.10
C ASP A 175 1.15 -41.25 31.62
N SER A 176 0.97 -42.37 30.91
CA SER A 176 2.08 -43.25 30.48
C SER A 176 3.15 -42.58 29.61
N ASP A 177 2.86 -41.41 29.01
CA ASP A 177 3.77 -40.59 28.22
C ASP A 177 4.49 -39.49 29.02
N GLY A 178 4.20 -39.38 30.32
CA GLY A 178 4.84 -38.42 31.22
C GLY A 178 4.20 -37.04 31.26
N PHE A 179 3.05 -36.82 30.61
CA PHE A 179 2.34 -35.53 30.59
C PHE A 179 0.93 -35.65 31.18
N THR A 180 0.38 -34.51 31.61
CA THR A 180 -1.03 -34.39 32.04
C THR A 180 -1.79 -33.64 30.94
N HIS A 181 -2.73 -34.30 30.27
CA HIS A 181 -3.47 -33.73 29.13
C HIS A 181 -4.80 -33.06 29.51
N ASP A 182 -5.20 -33.15 30.77
CA ASP A 182 -6.44 -32.53 31.25
C ASP A 182 -6.21 -31.08 31.72
N SER A 183 -6.18 -30.15 30.78
CA SER A 183 -6.09 -28.71 31.08
C SER A 183 -7.31 -28.20 31.86
N CYS A 184 -8.46 -28.86 31.76
CA CYS A 184 -9.72 -28.39 32.33
C CYS A 184 -9.75 -28.50 33.87
N THR A 185 -9.14 -29.55 34.43
CA THR A 185 -9.04 -29.75 35.89
C THR A 185 -8.18 -28.69 36.58
N PHE A 186 -7.25 -28.06 35.85
CA PHE A 186 -6.39 -27.01 36.41
C PHE A 186 -6.99 -25.60 36.35
N ILE A 187 -8.08 -25.39 35.60
CA ILE A 187 -8.72 -24.07 35.45
C ILE A 187 -9.09 -23.46 36.83
N PRO A 188 -9.72 -24.19 37.77
CA PRO A 188 -10.05 -23.62 39.09
C PRO A 188 -8.82 -23.27 39.93
N ALA A 189 -7.73 -24.06 39.83
CA ALA A 189 -6.48 -23.80 40.55
C ALA A 189 -5.74 -22.58 39.97
N LEU A 190 -5.76 -22.41 38.65
CA LEU A 190 -5.21 -21.25 37.95
C LEU A 190 -6.00 -19.98 38.29
N GLU A 191 -7.33 -20.06 38.31
CA GLU A 191 -8.19 -18.95 38.72
C GLU A 191 -7.89 -18.50 40.16
N LEU A 192 -7.59 -19.44 41.06
CA LEU A 192 -7.19 -19.15 42.44
C LEU A 192 -5.78 -18.56 42.54
N ALA A 193 -4.85 -18.95 41.67
CA ALA A 193 -3.46 -18.47 41.64
C ALA A 193 -3.31 -17.09 40.96
N GLU A 194 -4.18 -16.76 40.01
CA GLU A 194 -4.27 -15.43 39.39
C GLU A 194 -4.79 -14.36 40.36
N LYS A 195 -5.77 -14.70 41.20
CA LYS A 195 -6.40 -13.77 42.17
C LYS A 195 -5.44 -13.03 43.12
N PRO A 196 -4.38 -13.64 43.68
CA PRO A 196 -3.38 -12.96 44.51
C PRO A 196 -2.17 -12.40 43.74
N SER A 197 -2.08 -12.59 42.42
CA SER A 197 -0.94 -12.13 41.62
C SER A 197 -0.94 -10.60 41.50
N ILE A 198 0.19 -9.97 41.85
CA ILE A 198 0.34 -8.51 41.86
C ILE A 198 0.75 -8.05 40.46
N HIS A 199 -0.10 -7.25 39.80
CA HIS A 199 0.26 -6.69 38.50
C HIS A 199 1.32 -5.58 38.67
N SER A 200 2.41 -5.66 37.89
CA SER A 200 3.59 -4.79 38.05
C SER A 200 3.28 -3.29 37.91
N SER A 201 2.33 -2.93 37.04
CA SER A 201 1.96 -1.53 36.79
C SER A 201 1.04 -0.94 37.86
N THR A 202 0.14 -1.72 38.45
CA THR A 202 -0.85 -1.24 39.45
C THR A 202 -0.43 -1.55 40.88
N ARG A 203 0.56 -2.44 41.06
CA ARG A 203 1.02 -3.01 42.34
C ARG A 203 -0.11 -3.55 43.21
N LYS A 204 -1.19 -4.02 42.58
CA LYS A 204 -2.38 -4.57 43.25
C LYS A 204 -2.73 -5.92 42.64
N THR A 205 -3.42 -6.73 43.43
CA THR A 205 -3.98 -7.99 42.96
C THR A 205 -5.33 -7.76 42.29
N LEU A 206 -5.75 -8.69 41.42
CA LEU A 206 -7.06 -8.64 40.77
C LEU A 206 -8.19 -8.58 41.80
N GLN A 207 -8.11 -9.36 42.88
CA GLN A 207 -9.09 -9.36 43.96
C GLN A 207 -9.21 -8.00 44.68
N MET A 208 -8.11 -7.26 44.81
CA MET A 208 -8.13 -5.91 45.39
C MET A 208 -8.75 -4.88 44.45
N LEU A 209 -8.68 -5.10 43.13
CA LEU A 209 -9.27 -4.22 42.12
C LEU A 209 -10.77 -4.47 41.98
N GLU A 210 -11.22 -5.73 42.02
CA GLU A 210 -12.64 -6.12 42.02
C GLU A 210 -13.38 -5.53 43.22
N LYS A 211 -12.88 -5.76 44.44
CA LYS A 211 -13.49 -5.22 45.68
C LYS A 211 -13.56 -3.69 45.70
N ARG A 212 -12.61 -3.00 45.05
CA ARG A 212 -12.60 -1.54 44.92
C ARG A 212 -13.70 -1.03 43.99
N LEU A 213 -14.04 -1.78 42.95
CA LEU A 213 -15.12 -1.43 42.03
C LEU A 213 -16.49 -1.63 42.70
N ASP A 214 -16.64 -2.68 43.51
CA ASP A 214 -17.87 -2.96 44.27
C ASP A 214 -18.10 -1.97 45.44
N SER A 215 -17.04 -1.41 46.01
CA SER A 215 -17.11 -0.46 47.14
C SER A 215 -17.44 0.99 46.76
N LYS A 216 -17.52 1.32 45.46
CA LYS A 216 -17.92 2.67 45.03
C LYS A 216 -19.45 2.74 45.06
N PRO A 217 -20.07 3.64 45.87
CA PRO A 217 -21.51 3.81 45.81
C PRO A 217 -21.90 4.25 44.41
N SER A 218 -22.90 3.58 43.85
CA SER A 218 -23.60 4.02 42.64
C SER A 218 -24.13 5.43 42.88
N LEU A 219 -23.57 6.41 42.17
CA LEU A 219 -24.17 7.74 41.99
C LEU A 219 -25.38 7.62 41.06
#